data_AF-A0ABD3XVL7-F1
#
_entry.id   AF-A0ABD3XVL7-F1
#
_cell.length_a   1.000
_cell.length_b   1.000
_cell.length_c   1.000
_cell.angle_alpha   90.00
_cell.angle_beta   90.00
_cell.angle_gamma   90.00
#
_symmetry.space_group_name_H-M   'P 1'
#
loop_
_entity.id
_entity.type
_entity.pdbx_description
1 polymer ?
#
loop_
_entity_poly.entity_id
_entity_poly.type
_entity_poly.pdbx_seq_one_letter_code
_entity_poly.pdbx_strand_id
1 'polypeptide(L)'
;MNVLLCICSLVIIITSVDAAEVSSSEKVDVKDLAKRFVKLLEAEIQTCVTLVSTACKKEPMLKQLEVVQKTLSAFELELTPDCFTNSQEYTGKRNTTISGHVCQKWNARAPHEHRYNNFPDGSVDKAGNYCRDPAGTGIPWCLTVDPKTRDEDCSVPRCDTL
;
A
#
# COMPACT_ATOMS: atom_id res chain seq x y z
N MET A 1 -6.47 -20.80 30.87
CA MET A 1 -6.44 -19.92 32.06
C MET A 1 -5.05 -19.32 32.16
N ASN A 2 -4.78 -18.21 31.44
CA ASN A 2 -3.54 -17.37 31.55
C ASN A 2 -3.40 -16.25 30.49
N VAL A 3 -4.28 -16.15 29.47
CA VAL A 3 -4.25 -15.00 28.54
C VAL A 3 -4.69 -13.70 29.24
N LEU A 4 -5.62 -13.80 30.20
CA LEU A 4 -6.11 -12.66 30.97
C LEU A 4 -5.05 -12.07 31.91
N LEU A 5 -4.13 -12.88 32.45
CA LEU A 5 -3.06 -12.41 33.34
C LEU A 5 -2.00 -11.60 32.58
N CYS A 6 -1.70 -11.95 31.32
CA CYS A 6 -0.72 -11.22 30.52
C CYS A 6 -1.22 -9.83 30.09
N ILE A 7 -2.51 -9.73 29.77
CA ILE A 7 -3.17 -8.45 29.45
C ILE A 7 -3.30 -7.58 30.71
N CYS A 8 -3.62 -8.17 31.88
CA CYS A 8 -3.68 -7.44 33.14
C CYS A 8 -2.31 -6.85 33.56
N SER A 9 -1.20 -7.55 33.34
CA SER A 9 0.13 -7.03 33.65
C SER A 9 0.56 -5.88 32.72
N LEU A 10 0.16 -5.90 31.45
CA LEU A 10 0.44 -4.82 30.49
C LEU A 10 -0.34 -3.55 30.79
N VAL A 11 -1.61 -3.67 31.21
CA VAL A 11 -2.42 -2.51 31.60
C VAL A 11 -1.86 -1.85 32.86
N ILE A 12 -1.37 -2.63 33.84
CA ILE A 12 -0.76 -2.10 35.07
C ILE A 12 0.51 -1.29 34.78
N ILE A 13 1.34 -1.74 33.83
CA ILE A 13 2.57 -1.03 33.43
C ILE A 13 2.25 0.27 32.67
N ILE A 14 1.19 0.28 31.85
CA ILE A 14 0.76 1.48 31.11
C ILE A 14 0.20 2.54 32.08
N THR A 15 -0.47 2.13 33.18
CA THR A 15 -1.01 3.07 34.19
C THR A 15 0.03 3.57 35.21
N SER A 16 1.25 3.03 35.24
CA SER A 16 2.29 3.49 36.17
C SER A 16 3.24 4.55 35.59
N VAL A 17 3.06 4.91 34.31
CA VAL A 17 3.86 5.96 33.66
C VAL A 17 3.05 7.25 33.65
N ASP A 18 2.77 7.78 34.84
CA ASP A 18 2.36 9.18 34.97
C ASP A 18 3.60 10.06 35.17
N ALA A 19 3.76 10.98 34.22
CA ALA A 19 4.24 12.34 34.40
C ALA A 19 5.33 12.57 35.47
N ALA A 20 6.59 12.25 35.13
CA ALA A 20 7.74 12.80 35.84
C ALA A 20 8.66 13.55 34.85
N GLU A 21 8.58 14.88 34.96
CA GLU A 21 9.49 15.94 34.51
C GLU A 21 10.75 15.54 33.72
N VAL A 22 10.88 16.05 32.50
CA VAL A 22 12.19 16.34 31.91
C VAL A 22 12.26 17.84 31.67
N SER A 23 13.01 18.52 32.53
CA SER A 23 13.38 19.93 32.41
C SER A 23 14.49 20.13 31.38
N SER A 24 14.34 21.26 30.67
CA SER A 24 15.25 22.04 29.84
C SER A 24 16.65 21.50 29.44
N SER A 25 16.87 21.62 28.12
CA SER A 25 18.10 22.09 27.45
C SER A 25 18.93 21.09 26.64
N GLU A 26 18.28 20.41 25.69
CA GLU A 26 18.88 20.11 24.39
C GLU A 26 17.73 20.00 23.37
N LYS A 27 17.89 20.41 22.11
CA LYS A 27 16.84 20.27 21.09
C LYS A 27 16.63 18.77 20.82
N VAL A 28 15.80 18.12 21.63
CA VAL A 28 15.39 16.74 21.41
C VAL A 28 14.50 16.74 20.17
N ASP A 29 15.03 16.27 19.04
CA ASP A 29 14.24 16.09 17.82
C ASP A 29 13.16 15.05 18.11
N VAL A 30 11.90 15.47 18.08
CA VAL A 30 10.72 14.63 18.28
C VAL A 30 10.75 13.42 17.34
N LYS A 31 11.34 13.54 16.14
CA LYS A 31 11.55 12.43 15.22
C LYS A 31 12.61 11.46 15.69
N ASP A 32 13.68 11.93 16.35
CA ASP A 32 14.71 11.05 16.91
C ASP A 32 14.20 10.32 18.14
N LEU A 33 13.42 11.00 18.99
CA LEU A 33 12.73 10.38 20.11
C LEU A 33 11.70 9.34 19.63
N ALA A 34 10.89 9.67 18.62
CA ALA A 34 9.95 8.72 18.02
C ALA A 34 10.67 7.51 17.40
N LYS A 35 11.80 7.71 16.71
CA LYS A 35 12.62 6.62 16.16
C LYS A 35 13.20 5.73 17.25
N ARG A 36 13.68 6.30 18.36
CA ARG A 36 14.18 5.54 19.52
C ARG A 36 13.05 4.75 20.18
N PHE A 37 11.87 5.35 20.31
CA PHE A 37 10.68 4.70 20.85
C PHE A 37 10.21 3.54 19.97
N VAL A 38 10.17 3.74 18.64
CA VAL A 38 9.85 2.69 17.66
C VAL A 38 10.88 1.57 17.70
N LYS A 39 12.18 1.88 17.79
CA LYS A 39 13.23 0.85 17.90
C LYS A 39 13.15 0.04 19.21
N LEU A 40 12.79 0.69 20.32
CA LEU A 40 12.59 0.00 21.61
C LEU A 40 11.34 -0.88 21.57
N LEU A 41 10.25 -0.39 21.01
CA LEU A 41 9.04 -1.17 20.73
C LEU A 41 9.34 -2.36 19.81
N GLU A 42 10.08 -2.16 18.72
CA GLU A 42 10.47 -3.21 17.79
C GLU A 42 11.36 -4.27 18.47
N ALA A 43 12.28 -3.88 19.35
CA ALA A 43 13.13 -4.82 20.09
C ALA A 43 12.35 -5.65 21.12
N GLU A 44 11.39 -5.04 21.82
CA GLU A 44 10.50 -5.75 22.74
C GLU A 44 9.52 -6.66 22.00
N ILE A 45 8.97 -6.20 20.87
CA ILE A 45 8.15 -7.02 19.96
C ILE A 45 8.97 -8.18 19.40
N GLN A 46 10.20 -7.96 18.96
CA GLN A 46 11.06 -9.02 18.42
C GLN A 46 11.41 -10.06 19.48
N THR A 47 11.67 -9.63 20.71
CA THR A 47 11.92 -10.53 21.85
C THR A 47 10.68 -11.35 22.19
N CYS A 48 9.50 -10.72 22.18
CA CYS A 48 8.20 -11.37 22.38
C CYS A 48 7.88 -12.37 21.26
N VAL A 49 8.14 -12.01 20.00
CA VAL A 49 8.01 -12.90 18.83
C VAL A 49 8.96 -14.09 18.95
N THR A 50 10.20 -13.87 19.40
CA THR A 50 11.19 -14.95 19.55
C THR A 50 10.81 -15.91 20.69
N LEU A 51 10.28 -15.40 21.81
CA LEU A 51 9.73 -16.20 22.92
C LEU A 51 8.43 -16.94 22.56
N VAL A 52 7.56 -16.33 21.74
CA VAL A 52 6.35 -16.98 21.22
C VAL A 52 6.71 -18.04 20.17
N SER A 53 7.79 -17.84 19.41
CA SER A 53 8.23 -18.75 18.34
C SER A 53 8.78 -20.10 18.82
N THR A 54 9.21 -20.19 20.08
CA THR A 54 9.68 -21.44 20.71
C THR A 54 8.54 -22.22 21.37
N ALA A 55 7.38 -21.59 21.62
CA ALA A 55 6.21 -22.22 22.25
C ALA A 55 5.02 -22.47 21.31
N CYS A 56 4.95 -21.79 20.16
CA CYS A 56 3.83 -21.92 19.22
C CYS A 56 4.27 -22.69 17.96
N LYS A 57 3.66 -23.85 17.70
CA LYS A 57 3.79 -24.57 16.43
C LYS A 57 3.60 -23.57 15.27
N LYS A 58 4.52 -23.49 14.32
CA LYS A 58 4.66 -22.39 13.34
C LYS A 58 3.57 -22.27 12.25
N GLU A 59 2.57 -23.14 12.22
CA GLU A 59 1.53 -23.16 11.16
C GLU A 59 0.31 -22.21 11.33
N PRO A 60 -0.10 -21.70 12.50
CA PRO A 60 -1.20 -20.75 12.61
C PRO A 60 -0.78 -19.29 12.35
N MET A 61 0.49 -18.90 12.51
CA MET A 61 0.92 -17.51 12.31
C MET A 61 1.09 -17.14 10.83
N LEU A 62 1.51 -18.07 9.95
CA LEU A 62 1.58 -17.82 8.50
C LEU A 62 0.18 -17.57 7.90
N LYS A 63 -0.84 -18.30 8.37
CA LYS A 63 -2.24 -18.06 7.97
C LYS A 63 -2.76 -16.71 8.44
N GLN A 64 -2.38 -16.28 9.65
CA GLN A 64 -2.74 -14.95 10.14
C GLN A 64 -2.03 -13.84 9.36
N LEU A 65 -0.76 -14.05 8.98
CA LEU A 65 -0.02 -13.11 8.12
C LEU A 65 -0.68 -12.97 6.74
N GLU A 66 -1.13 -14.06 6.13
CA GLU A 66 -1.87 -14.05 4.86
C GLU A 66 -3.18 -13.26 4.96
N VAL A 67 -3.93 -13.44 6.06
CA VAL A 67 -5.16 -12.67 6.32
C VAL A 67 -4.85 -11.18 6.49
N VAL A 68 -3.80 -10.84 7.25
CA VAL A 68 -3.37 -9.44 7.44
C VAL A 68 -2.95 -8.81 6.11
N GLN A 69 -2.18 -9.53 5.28
CA GLN A 69 -1.77 -9.07 3.95
C GLN A 69 -2.98 -8.86 3.02
N LYS A 70 -3.95 -9.77 3.04
CA LYS A 70 -5.17 -9.67 2.24
C LYS A 70 -6.02 -8.47 2.66
N THR A 71 -6.20 -8.25 3.97
CA THR A 71 -6.93 -7.09 4.50
C THR A 71 -6.23 -5.77 4.18
N LEU A 72 -4.90 -5.71 4.29
CA LEU A 72 -4.11 -4.55 3.88
C LEU A 72 -4.29 -4.24 2.39
N SER A 73 -4.26 -5.26 1.52
CA SER A 73 -4.45 -5.07 0.07
C SER A 73 -5.84 -4.56 -0.31
N ALA A 74 -6.87 -4.96 0.45
CA ALA A 74 -8.23 -4.47 0.27
C ALA A 74 -8.36 -3.00 0.70
N PHE A 75 -7.75 -2.65 1.83
CA PHE A 75 -7.69 -1.26 2.29
C PHE A 75 -6.92 -0.35 1.31
N GLU A 76 -5.85 -0.85 0.71
CA GLU A 76 -5.15 -0.14 -0.38
C GLU A 76 -5.97 0.00 -1.67
N LEU A 77 -7.04 -0.79 -1.85
CA LEU A 77 -7.93 -0.63 -2.99
C LEU A 77 -8.90 0.55 -2.75
N GLU A 78 -9.37 0.70 -1.52
CA GLU A 78 -10.29 1.77 -1.10
C GLU A 78 -9.63 3.16 -1.10
N LEU A 79 -8.30 3.22 -1.00
CA LEU A 79 -7.54 4.47 -1.02
C LEU A 79 -7.15 4.93 -2.44
N THR A 80 -7.49 4.17 -3.48
CA THR A 80 -7.09 4.52 -4.85
C THR A 80 -8.15 5.38 -5.56
N PRO A 81 -7.76 6.39 -6.35
CA PRO A 81 -8.71 7.21 -7.09
C PRO A 81 -9.57 6.39 -8.04
N ASP A 82 -10.90 6.57 -7.95
CA ASP A 82 -11.89 5.97 -8.84
C ASP A 82 -12.21 6.87 -10.06
N CYS A 83 -11.95 8.17 -9.94
CA CYS A 83 -12.08 9.19 -10.98
C CYS A 83 -10.76 9.94 -11.23
N PHE A 84 -10.74 10.80 -12.26
CA PHE A 84 -9.60 11.70 -12.54
C PHE A 84 -10.04 13.15 -12.78
N THR A 85 -9.17 14.10 -12.41
CA THR A 85 -9.28 15.52 -12.81
C THR A 85 -8.22 15.85 -13.87
N ASN A 86 -6.98 15.39 -13.65
CA ASN A 86 -5.89 15.39 -14.62
C ASN A 86 -5.54 13.94 -14.97
N SER A 87 -5.65 13.57 -16.26
CA SER A 87 -5.41 12.19 -16.71
C SER A 87 -3.97 11.72 -16.48
N GLN A 88 -3.00 12.63 -16.55
CA GLN A 88 -1.57 12.31 -16.38
C GLN A 88 -1.19 12.00 -14.92
N GLU A 89 -2.01 12.42 -13.97
CA GLU A 89 -1.81 12.21 -12.53
C GLU A 89 -2.64 11.04 -11.97
N TYR A 90 -3.47 10.42 -12.81
CA TYR A 90 -4.35 9.34 -12.37
C TYR A 90 -3.54 8.10 -11.95
N THR A 91 -3.62 7.74 -10.67
CA THR A 91 -2.93 6.58 -10.06
C THR A 91 -3.89 5.47 -9.62
N GLY A 92 -5.16 5.56 -10.02
CA GLY A 92 -6.16 4.53 -9.71
C GLY A 92 -5.86 3.16 -10.31
N LYS A 93 -6.58 2.13 -9.84
CA LYS A 93 -6.31 0.72 -10.17
C LYS A 93 -7.20 0.13 -11.28
N ARG A 94 -7.99 0.92 -12.00
CA ARG A 94 -8.77 0.43 -13.15
C ARG A 94 -7.82 -0.05 -14.25
N ASN A 95 -8.12 -1.19 -14.88
CA ASN A 95 -7.29 -1.84 -15.91
C ASN A 95 -8.12 -2.48 -17.03
N THR A 96 -9.28 -1.88 -17.32
CA THR A 96 -10.20 -2.36 -18.35
C THR A 96 -10.67 -1.18 -19.20
N THR A 97 -10.68 -1.38 -20.51
CA THR A 97 -11.11 -0.37 -21.49
C THR A 97 -12.62 -0.21 -21.51
N ILE A 98 -13.13 0.80 -22.24
CA ILE A 98 -14.58 1.02 -22.41
C ILE A 98 -15.27 -0.19 -23.04
N SER A 99 -14.65 -0.83 -24.04
CA SER A 99 -15.18 -2.04 -24.68
C SER A 99 -14.99 -3.33 -23.86
N GLY A 100 -14.30 -3.26 -22.71
CA GLY A 100 -14.08 -4.41 -21.84
C GLY A 100 -12.77 -5.17 -22.09
N HIS A 101 -11.87 -4.67 -22.92
CA HIS A 101 -10.55 -5.29 -23.09
C HIS A 101 -9.70 -5.14 -21.83
N VAL A 102 -8.99 -6.21 -21.48
CA VAL A 102 -7.99 -6.17 -20.40
C VAL A 102 -6.76 -5.42 -20.88
N CYS A 103 -6.23 -4.55 -20.02
CA CYS A 103 -5.01 -3.81 -20.32
C CYS A 103 -3.75 -4.70 -20.30
N GLN A 104 -2.87 -4.49 -21.28
CA GLN A 104 -1.49 -4.95 -21.29
C GLN A 104 -0.68 -4.24 -20.20
N LYS A 105 0.27 -4.93 -19.57
CA LYS A 105 1.21 -4.30 -18.63
C LYS A 105 2.11 -3.32 -19.38
N TRP A 106 2.36 -2.14 -18.80
CA TRP A 106 3.22 -1.12 -19.38
C TRP A 106 4.69 -1.55 -19.48
N ASN A 107 5.14 -2.52 -18.70
CA ASN A 107 6.49 -3.08 -18.85
C ASN A 107 6.55 -4.24 -19.85
N ALA A 108 5.41 -4.73 -20.34
CA ALA A 108 5.35 -5.80 -21.33
C ALA A 108 5.53 -5.25 -22.75
N ARG A 109 6.21 -6.05 -23.57
CA ARG A 109 6.54 -5.73 -24.97
C ARG A 109 5.62 -6.40 -25.99
N ALA A 110 4.62 -7.14 -25.52
CA ALA A 110 3.68 -7.89 -26.34
C ALA A 110 2.27 -7.87 -25.71
N PRO A 111 1.20 -7.94 -26.53
CA PRO A 111 1.21 -7.99 -28.01
C PRO A 111 1.63 -6.67 -28.68
N HIS A 112 1.57 -5.54 -27.97
CA HIS A 112 1.88 -4.23 -28.55
C HIS A 112 3.21 -3.70 -28.03
N GLU A 113 4.19 -3.56 -28.92
CA GLU A 113 5.47 -2.91 -28.62
C GLU A 113 5.25 -1.39 -28.42
N HIS A 114 5.91 -0.79 -27.41
CA HIS A 114 5.81 0.66 -27.13
C HIS A 114 7.01 1.18 -26.35
N ARG A 115 7.13 2.51 -26.18
CA ARG A 115 8.25 3.15 -25.43
C ARG A 115 7.83 4.09 -24.31
N TYR A 116 6.55 4.10 -23.93
CA TYR A 116 6.05 4.86 -22.79
C TYR A 116 6.81 4.55 -21.50
N ASN A 117 7.29 5.61 -20.85
CA ASN A 117 8.08 5.54 -19.61
C ASN A 117 7.73 6.64 -18.60
N ASN A 118 6.89 7.61 -18.98
CA ASN A 118 6.44 8.70 -18.12
C ASN A 118 5.14 8.29 -17.40
N PHE A 119 5.23 7.92 -16.13
CA PHE A 119 4.08 7.44 -15.35
C PHE A 119 4.02 8.14 -13.98
N PRO A 120 2.83 8.51 -13.49
CA PRO A 120 2.66 9.12 -12.18
C PRO A 120 3.02 8.18 -11.02
N ASP A 121 3.10 6.87 -11.29
CA ASP A 121 3.49 5.82 -10.33
C ASP A 121 4.99 5.84 -9.97
N GLY A 122 5.78 6.67 -10.67
CA GLY A 122 7.23 6.80 -10.48
C GLY A 122 8.07 5.73 -11.18
N SER A 123 7.46 4.68 -11.72
CA SER A 123 8.12 3.74 -12.65
C SER A 123 7.11 2.97 -13.51
N VAL A 124 7.59 2.44 -14.64
CA VAL A 124 6.79 1.58 -15.53
C VAL A 124 6.33 0.28 -14.85
N ASP A 125 7.14 -0.27 -13.94
CA ASP A 125 6.78 -1.49 -13.20
C ASP A 125 5.64 -1.25 -12.20
N LYS A 126 5.64 -0.07 -11.55
CA LYS A 126 4.59 0.30 -10.60
C LYS A 126 3.27 0.66 -11.28
N ALA A 127 3.33 1.21 -12.51
CA ALA A 127 2.14 1.46 -13.32
C ALA A 127 1.38 0.17 -13.68
N GLY A 128 2.03 -1.00 -13.61
CA GLY A 128 1.38 -2.31 -13.79
C GLY A 128 0.68 -2.40 -15.15
N ASN A 129 -0.61 -2.78 -15.14
CA ASN A 129 -1.49 -2.69 -16.31
C ASN A 129 -2.64 -1.70 -16.09
N TYR A 130 -2.46 -0.71 -15.21
CA TYR A 130 -3.51 0.24 -14.91
C TYR A 130 -3.67 1.28 -16.03
N CYS A 131 -4.87 1.82 -16.17
CA CYS A 131 -5.15 2.90 -17.10
C CYS A 131 -4.33 4.14 -16.76
N ARG A 132 -3.59 4.67 -17.72
CA ARG A 132 -2.69 5.82 -17.56
C ARG A 132 -2.73 6.69 -18.81
N ASP A 133 -2.21 7.90 -18.72
CA ASP A 133 -2.07 8.79 -19.87
C ASP A 133 -0.63 9.29 -20.02
N PRO A 134 0.32 8.43 -20.41
CA PRO A 134 1.72 8.82 -20.56
C PRO A 134 1.95 9.78 -21.74
N ALA A 135 0.95 9.94 -22.63
CA ALA A 135 1.01 10.77 -23.82
C ALA A 135 0.30 12.14 -23.65
N GLY A 136 -0.43 12.35 -22.55
CA GLY A 136 -1.17 13.59 -22.29
C GLY A 136 -2.36 13.79 -23.23
N THR A 137 -3.06 12.73 -23.61
CA THR A 137 -4.26 12.78 -24.47
C THR A 137 -5.48 13.41 -23.78
N GLY A 138 -5.47 13.48 -22.45
CA GLY A 138 -6.53 14.07 -21.63
C GLY A 138 -7.51 13.05 -21.04
N ILE A 139 -7.38 11.76 -21.37
CA ILE A 139 -8.21 10.65 -20.87
C ILE A 139 -7.29 9.48 -20.52
N PRO A 140 -7.44 8.81 -19.36
CA PRO A 140 -6.69 7.58 -19.08
C PRO A 140 -7.03 6.47 -20.09
N TRP A 141 -6.01 5.86 -20.67
CA TRP A 141 -6.13 4.78 -21.64
C TRP A 141 -5.14 3.65 -21.32
N CYS A 142 -5.16 2.58 -22.08
CA CYS A 142 -4.13 1.55 -21.98
C CYS A 142 -3.92 0.84 -23.31
N LEU A 143 -2.76 0.20 -23.47
CA LEU A 143 -2.59 -0.83 -24.49
C LEU A 143 -3.44 -2.04 -24.11
N THR A 144 -4.05 -2.72 -25.08
CA THR A 144 -4.89 -3.90 -24.79
C THR A 144 -4.12 -5.20 -24.95
N VAL A 145 -4.61 -6.29 -24.36
CA VAL A 145 -4.07 -7.64 -24.62
C VAL A 145 -4.58 -8.25 -25.93
N ASP A 146 -5.53 -7.62 -26.62
CA ASP A 146 -6.01 -8.06 -27.93
C ASP A 146 -5.03 -7.60 -29.02
N PRO A 147 -4.41 -8.50 -29.80
CA PRO A 147 -3.52 -8.13 -30.91
C PRO A 147 -4.18 -7.26 -31.99
N LYS A 148 -5.52 -7.23 -32.08
CA LYS A 148 -6.27 -6.44 -33.07
C LYS A 148 -6.57 -5.01 -32.59
N THR A 149 -6.55 -4.77 -31.29
CA THR A 149 -6.86 -3.46 -30.69
C THR A 149 -5.64 -2.98 -29.94
N ARG A 150 -4.88 -2.05 -30.53
CA ARG A 150 -3.61 -1.60 -29.96
C ARG A 150 -3.78 -0.94 -28.59
N ASP A 151 -4.62 0.07 -28.54
CA ASP A 151 -4.94 0.89 -27.38
C ASP A 151 -6.40 1.32 -27.43
N GLU A 152 -6.93 1.64 -26.26
CA GLU A 152 -8.29 2.17 -26.12
C GLU A 152 -8.39 2.96 -24.82
N ASP A 153 -9.28 3.95 -24.82
CA ASP A 153 -9.68 4.69 -23.63
C ASP A 153 -10.26 3.75 -22.56
N CYS A 154 -9.97 4.09 -21.30
CA CYS A 154 -10.54 3.41 -20.16
C CYS A 154 -11.83 4.06 -19.68
N SER A 155 -12.68 3.25 -19.07
CA SER A 155 -13.94 3.72 -18.49
C SER A 155 -13.76 4.50 -17.17
N VAL A 156 -12.69 5.29 -17.02
CA VAL A 156 -12.47 6.14 -15.82
C VAL A 156 -13.34 7.40 -15.94
N PRO A 157 -14.26 7.70 -15.00
CA PRO A 157 -15.04 8.93 -15.03
C PRO A 157 -14.19 10.14 -14.64
N ARG A 158 -14.59 11.33 -15.09
CA ARG A 158 -14.02 12.57 -14.55
C ARG A 158 -14.69 12.89 -13.21
N CYS A 159 -13.90 13.40 -12.25
CA CYS A 159 -14.41 13.68 -10.90
C CYS A 159 -15.48 14.78 -10.87
N ASP A 160 -15.51 15.69 -11.85
CA ASP A 160 -16.51 16.75 -11.99
C ASP A 160 -17.81 16.28 -12.67
N THR A 161 -17.85 15.03 -13.13
CA THR A 161 -19.02 14.43 -13.81
C THR A 161 -19.70 13.32 -13.01
N LEU A 162 -19.19 13.03 -11.81
CA LEU A 162 -19.75 12.04 -10.88
C LEU A 162 -20.92 12.58 -10.07
#